data_AF-A0A1G6XME2-F1
#
_entry.id   AF-A0A1G6XME2-F1
#
_cell.length_a   1.000
_cell.length_b   1.000
_cell.length_c   1.000
_cell.angle_alpha   90.00
_cell.angle_beta   90.00
_cell.angle_gamma   90.00
#
_symmetry.space_group_name_H-M   'P 1'
#
loop_
_entity.id
_entity.type
_entity.pdbx_description
1 polymer ?
#
loop_
_entity_poly.entity_id
_entity_poly.type
_entity_poly.pdbx_seq_one_letter_code
_entity_poly.pdbx_strand_id
1 'polypeptide(L)'
;MPSTWATIRTRRNKNDYQMDKKEESTGERKLQCSDVSKCFELLESILDGEMGDPGKEMMKEKLAKCQPCFEHFHLEQAIRELLKTKCSKQAVPGELVDSIRTKISDIK
;
A
#
# COMPACT_ATOMS: atom_id res chain seq x y z
N MET A 1 -0.44 50.02 -18.89
CA MET A 1 -1.12 48.76 -18.53
C MET A 1 -0.14 47.61 -18.74
N PRO A 2 0.41 47.02 -17.68
CA PRO A 2 1.28 45.85 -17.81
C PRO A 2 0.46 44.56 -17.85
N SER A 3 0.83 43.69 -18.77
CA SER A 3 0.21 42.42 -19.16
C SER A 3 -0.03 41.44 -18.00
N THR A 4 -1.22 40.82 -18.03
CA THR A 4 -1.79 39.82 -17.11
C THR A 4 -1.06 38.46 -17.03
N TRP A 5 0.20 38.36 -17.45
CA TRP A 5 0.96 37.08 -17.43
C TRP A 5 2.14 37.06 -16.43
N ALA A 6 2.52 38.19 -15.84
CA ALA A 6 3.76 38.29 -15.05
C ALA A 6 3.52 38.30 -13.52
N THR A 7 2.77 37.34 -12.97
CA THR A 7 2.65 37.19 -11.51
C THR A 7 2.54 35.71 -11.12
N ILE A 8 3.65 35.22 -10.55
CA ILE A 8 3.77 34.03 -9.69
C ILE A 8 3.86 32.67 -10.43
N ARG A 9 4.97 32.55 -11.15
CA ARG A 9 5.77 31.31 -11.11
C ARG A 9 6.35 31.21 -9.69
N THR A 10 5.91 30.23 -8.90
CA THR A 10 6.64 29.53 -7.80
C THR A 10 5.67 29.01 -6.72
N ARG A 11 5.00 27.90 -7.02
CA ARG A 11 4.61 26.95 -5.96
C ARG A 11 4.73 25.53 -6.48
N ARG A 12 5.93 25.18 -6.95
CA ARG A 12 6.37 23.79 -7.03
C ARG A 12 6.60 23.36 -5.59
N ASN A 13 5.59 22.72 -5.00
CA ASN A 13 5.71 22.16 -3.67
C ASN A 13 6.74 21.03 -3.75
N LYS A 14 7.99 21.36 -3.41
CA LYS A 14 9.02 20.40 -3.05
C LYS A 14 8.51 19.76 -1.76
N ASN A 15 7.77 18.67 -1.87
CA ASN A 15 7.70 17.73 -0.78
C ASN A 15 9.10 17.10 -0.72
N ASP A 16 9.94 17.74 0.09
CA ASP A 16 11.20 17.22 0.59
C ASP A 16 10.86 15.88 1.26
N TYR A 17 11.21 14.80 0.56
CA TYR A 17 11.13 13.45 1.07
C TYR A 17 12.26 13.30 2.10
N GLN A 18 11.95 13.72 3.31
CA GLN A 18 12.81 13.60 4.47
C GLN A 18 12.83 12.13 4.88
N MET A 19 13.89 11.41 4.49
CA MET A 19 14.17 10.07 4.99
C MET A 19 14.74 10.18 6.40
N ASP A 20 13.84 10.26 7.38
CA ASP A 20 14.21 10.12 8.79
C ASP A 20 14.59 8.66 9.06
N LYS A 21 15.91 8.38 9.00
CA LYS A 21 16.51 7.20 9.63
C LYS A 21 16.25 7.28 11.13
N LYS A 22 15.15 6.69 11.58
CA LYS A 22 14.91 6.40 12.98
C LYS A 22 15.26 4.94 13.22
N GLU A 23 16.53 4.73 13.54
CA GLU A 23 16.99 3.50 14.17
C GLU A 23 16.46 3.45 15.60
N GLU A 24 15.82 2.32 15.95
CA GLU A 24 15.69 1.65 17.27
C GLU A 24 14.38 0.82 17.21
N SER A 25 14.31 -0.48 17.53
CA SER A 25 15.17 -1.36 18.32
C SER A 25 14.87 -2.84 17.98
N THR A 26 15.81 -3.73 18.27
CA THR A 26 15.70 -5.21 18.38
C THR A 26 15.87 -6.02 17.08
N GLY A 27 17.07 -6.56 16.90
CA GLY A 27 17.45 -7.55 15.89
C GLY A 27 18.17 -6.94 14.69
N GLU A 28 19.46 -7.27 14.51
CA GLU A 28 20.19 -6.94 13.27
C GLU A 28 19.48 -7.59 12.07
N ARG A 29 18.70 -6.79 11.34
CA ARG A 29 18.10 -7.22 10.08
C ARG A 29 19.19 -7.34 9.02
N LYS A 30 19.17 -8.42 8.25
CA LYS A 30 20.05 -8.58 7.09
C LYS A 30 19.77 -7.46 6.09
N LEU A 31 20.82 -6.79 5.63
CA LEU A 31 20.77 -5.72 4.62
C LEU A 31 20.59 -6.26 3.19
N GLN A 32 20.84 -7.54 2.97
CA GLN A 32 20.58 -8.23 1.70
C GLN A 32 19.72 -9.46 1.92
N CYS A 33 18.78 -9.67 1.00
CA CYS A 33 17.99 -10.90 0.93
C CYS A 33 18.46 -11.69 -0.30
N SER A 34 18.78 -12.97 -0.12
CA SER A 34 19.15 -13.85 -1.24
C SER A 34 17.98 -14.15 -2.17
N ASP A 35 16.77 -14.18 -1.61
CA ASP A 35 15.55 -14.60 -2.29
C ASP A 35 14.47 -13.52 -2.16
N VAL A 36 14.81 -12.28 -2.57
CA VAL A 36 13.88 -11.13 -2.56
C VAL A 36 12.58 -11.49 -3.27
N SER A 37 12.65 -12.07 -4.47
CA SER A 37 11.48 -12.41 -5.28
C SER A 37 10.50 -13.35 -4.56
N LYS A 38 11.00 -14.42 -3.95
CA LYS A 38 10.14 -15.37 -3.19
C LYS A 38 9.55 -14.73 -1.95
N CYS A 39 10.31 -13.83 -1.31
CA CYS A 39 9.78 -13.09 -0.16
C CYS A 39 8.67 -12.14 -0.58
N PHE A 40 8.74 -11.55 -1.77
CA PHE A 40 7.71 -10.65 -2.30
C PHE A 40 6.47 -11.40 -2.73
N GLU A 41 6.59 -12.51 -3.46
CA GLU A 41 5.43 -13.35 -3.81
C GLU A 41 4.66 -13.76 -2.55
N LEU A 42 5.37 -14.18 -1.50
CA LEU A 42 4.75 -14.50 -0.22
C LEU A 42 4.08 -13.26 0.42
N LEU A 43 4.73 -12.10 0.36
CA LEU A 43 4.24 -10.83 0.88
C LEU A 43 2.90 -10.45 0.23
N GLU A 44 2.84 -10.55 -1.09
CA GLU A 44 1.69 -10.25 -1.92
C GLU A 44 0.53 -11.20 -1.60
N SER A 45 0.76 -12.52 -1.56
CA SER A 45 -0.26 -13.51 -1.17
C SER A 45 -0.82 -13.26 0.24
N ILE A 46 0.03 -12.83 1.18
CA ILE A 46 -0.42 -12.48 2.55
C ILE A 46 -1.24 -11.18 2.53
N LEU A 47 -0.82 -10.18 1.75
CA LEU A 47 -1.49 -8.88 1.64
C LEU A 47 -2.81 -8.95 0.86
N ASP A 48 -2.96 -9.90 -0.06
CA ASP A 48 -4.20 -10.18 -0.78
C ASP A 48 -5.17 -11.05 0.03
N GLY A 49 -4.72 -11.57 1.18
CA GLY A 49 -5.55 -12.32 2.13
C GLY A 49 -5.68 -13.80 1.82
N GLU A 50 -4.87 -14.35 0.90
CA GLU A 50 -4.89 -15.77 0.53
C GLU A 50 -4.40 -16.69 1.66
N MET A 51 -3.57 -16.17 2.57
CA MET A 51 -2.85 -16.95 3.60
C MET A 51 -3.41 -16.81 5.03
N GLY A 52 -4.51 -16.07 5.23
CA GLY A 52 -5.18 -15.91 6.53
C GLY A 52 -4.28 -15.44 7.69
N ASP A 53 -4.64 -15.78 8.93
CA ASP A 53 -3.85 -15.46 10.13
C ASP A 53 -2.47 -16.15 10.24
N PRO A 54 -2.24 -17.41 9.81
CA PRO A 54 -0.90 -18.01 9.90
C PRO A 54 0.12 -17.28 8.99
N GLY A 55 -0.33 -16.72 7.87
CA GLY A 55 0.51 -15.89 7.00
C GLY A 55 1.08 -14.66 7.72
N LYS A 56 0.30 -14.01 8.61
CA LYS A 56 0.72 -12.79 9.30
C LYS A 56 1.87 -13.03 10.27
N GLU A 57 1.89 -14.15 10.98
CA GLU A 57 2.97 -14.47 11.93
C GLU A 57 4.26 -14.81 11.18
N MET A 58 4.16 -15.58 10.10
CA MET A 58 5.29 -15.87 9.21
C MET A 58 5.86 -14.58 8.59
N MET A 59 4.98 -13.64 8.20
CA MET A 59 5.37 -12.32 7.73
C MET A 59 6.21 -11.56 8.76
N LYS A 60 5.72 -11.44 9.99
CA LYS A 60 6.41 -10.72 11.08
C LYS A 60 7.81 -11.28 11.31
N GLU A 61 7.97 -12.59 11.28
CA GLU A 61 9.28 -13.21 11.45
C GLU A 61 10.26 -12.83 10.31
N LYS A 62 9.78 -12.81 9.06
CA LYS A 62 10.61 -12.43 7.90
C LYS A 62 11.00 -10.95 7.96
N LEU A 63 10.05 -10.08 8.28
CA LEU A 63 10.26 -8.65 8.44
C LEU A 63 11.19 -8.32 9.61
N ALA A 64 11.22 -9.15 10.66
CA ALA A 64 12.16 -9.02 11.76
C ALA A 64 13.60 -9.40 11.40
N LYS A 65 13.82 -10.18 10.33
CA LYS A 65 15.14 -10.69 9.94
C LYS A 65 15.72 -10.01 8.70
N CYS A 66 14.92 -9.28 7.93
CA CYS A 66 15.31 -8.75 6.62
C CYS A 66 14.86 -7.31 6.42
N GLN A 67 15.83 -6.41 6.20
CA GLN A 67 15.61 -4.97 6.06
C GLN A 67 14.97 -4.59 4.71
N PRO A 68 15.43 -5.09 3.54
CA PRO A 68 14.76 -4.76 2.28
C PRO A 68 13.31 -5.25 2.25
N CYS A 69 13.02 -6.48 2.70
CA CYS A 69 11.64 -6.97 2.75
C CYS A 69 10.74 -6.12 3.68
N PHE A 70 11.31 -5.58 4.77
CA PHE A 70 10.60 -4.65 5.65
C PHE A 70 10.19 -3.37 4.93
N GLU A 71 11.10 -2.72 4.23
CA GLU A 71 10.79 -1.49 3.48
C GLU A 71 9.76 -1.70 2.39
N HIS A 72 9.92 -2.78 1.61
CA HIS A 72 9.00 -3.12 0.54
C HIS A 72 7.57 -3.36 1.06
N PHE A 73 7.43 -4.08 2.18
CA PHE A 73 6.13 -4.29 2.82
C PHE A 73 5.45 -2.99 3.25
N HIS A 74 6.20 -2.08 3.86
CA HIS A 74 5.64 -0.80 4.32
C HIS A 74 5.23 0.06 3.14
N LEU A 75 6.02 0.07 2.07
CA LEU A 75 5.68 0.77 0.84
C LEU A 75 4.37 0.23 0.24
N GLU A 76 4.26 -1.09 0.11
CA GLU A 76 3.06 -1.70 -0.48
C GLU A 76 1.81 -1.47 0.37
N GLN A 77 1.93 -1.56 1.71
CA GLN A 77 0.83 -1.20 2.60
C GLN A 77 0.42 0.26 2.42
N ALA A 78 1.38 1.20 2.38
CA ALA A 78 1.08 2.61 2.17
C ALA A 78 0.35 2.85 0.84
N ILE A 79 0.77 2.16 -0.23
CA ILE A 79 0.07 2.20 -1.53
C ILE A 79 -1.36 1.66 -1.39
N ARG A 80 -1.56 0.50 -0.74
CA ARG A 80 -2.89 -0.09 -0.51
C ARG A 80 -3.78 0.84 0.32
N GLU A 81 -3.24 1.50 1.33
CA GLU A 81 -3.96 2.50 2.13
C GLU A 81 -4.33 3.74 1.30
N LEU A 82 -3.42 4.22 0.46
CA LEU A 82 -3.71 5.32 -0.47
C LEU A 82 -4.82 4.95 -1.46
N LEU A 83 -4.77 3.74 -2.04
CA LEU A 83 -5.84 3.24 -2.91
C LEU A 83 -7.16 3.12 -2.15
N LYS A 84 -7.15 2.60 -0.91
CA LYS A 84 -8.36 2.54 -0.07
C LYS A 84 -8.93 3.94 0.21
N THR A 85 -8.09 4.91 0.53
CA THR A 85 -8.55 6.26 0.87
C THR A 85 -9.02 7.07 -0.34
N LYS A 86 -8.47 6.82 -1.54
CA LYS A 86 -8.77 7.60 -2.77
C LYS A 86 -9.77 6.91 -3.69
N CYS A 87 -9.74 5.59 -3.80
CA CYS A 87 -10.63 4.83 -4.68
C CYS A 87 -11.88 4.30 -3.94
N SER A 88 -11.80 4.00 -2.63
CA SER A 88 -12.91 3.36 -1.90
C SER A 88 -13.91 4.33 -1.25
N LYS A 89 -13.74 5.65 -1.39
CA LYS A 89 -14.72 6.66 -0.91
C LYS A 89 -15.90 6.89 -1.85
N GLN A 90 -16.07 6.04 -2.85
CA GLN A 90 -17.23 6.08 -3.73
C GLN A 90 -18.22 5.06 -3.18
N ALA A 91 -19.33 5.54 -2.63
CA ALA A 91 -20.46 4.66 -2.33
C ALA A 91 -20.83 3.96 -3.64
N VAL A 92 -20.90 2.62 -3.62
CA VAL A 92 -21.39 1.87 -4.77
C VAL A 92 -22.80 2.39 -5.06
N PRO A 93 -23.12 2.83 -6.29
CA PRO A 93 -24.44 3.34 -6.61
C PRO A 93 -25.50 2.32 -6.23
N GLY A 94 -26.53 2.75 -5.47
CA GLY A 94 -27.60 1.86 -4.99
C GLY A 94 -28.26 1.08 -6.13
N GLU A 95 -28.43 1.73 -7.28
CA GLU A 95 -28.97 1.12 -8.50
C GLU A 95 -28.17 -0.10 -8.98
N LEU A 96 -26.85 -0.08 -8.85
CA LEU A 96 -25.97 -1.19 -9.20
C LEU A 96 -26.15 -2.35 -8.20
N VAL A 97 -26.26 -2.04 -6.91
CA VAL A 97 -26.51 -3.03 -5.85
C VAL A 97 -27.86 -3.71 -6.05
N ASP A 98 -28.91 -2.93 -6.32
CA ASP A 98 -30.26 -3.45 -6.56
C ASP A 98 -30.31 -4.29 -7.84
N SER A 99 -29.69 -3.82 -8.93
CA SER A 99 -29.59 -4.58 -10.19
C SER A 99 -28.88 -5.94 -10.01
N ILE A 100 -27.82 -5.99 -9.19
CA ILE A 100 -27.12 -7.24 -8.88
C ILE A 100 -28.02 -8.17 -8.06
N ARG A 101 -28.71 -7.65 -7.04
CA ARG A 101 -29.63 -8.42 -6.19
C ARG A 101 -30.78 -9.03 -6.98
N THR A 102 -31.38 -8.27 -7.89
CA THR A 102 -32.43 -8.76 -8.79
C THR A 102 -31.92 -9.91 -9.64
N LYS A 103 -30.77 -9.73 -10.32
CA LYS A 103 -30.19 -10.79 -11.15
C LYS A 103 -29.86 -12.07 -10.38
N ILE A 104 -29.38 -11.96 -9.14
CA ILE A 104 -29.12 -13.14 -8.30
C ILE A 104 -30.43 -13.85 -7.93
N SER A 105 -31.51 -13.09 -7.71
CA SER A 105 -32.83 -13.64 -7.36
C SER A 105 -33.51 -14.33 -8.54
N ASP A 106 -33.29 -13.83 -9.76
CA ASP A 106 -33.77 -14.42 -11.03
C ASP A 106 -33.05 -15.72 -11.43
N ILE A 107 -31.90 -16.03 -10.84
CA ILE A 107 -31.13 -17.27 -11.11
C ILE A 107 -31.64 -18.46 -10.27
N LYS A 108 -32.71 -18.27 -9.49
CA LYS A 108 -33.32 -19.30 -8.64
C LYS A 108 -34.48 -20.01 -9.33
#